data_AF-A0A9W6QC23-F1
#
_entry.id   AF-A0A9W6QC23-F1
#
_cell.length_a   1.000
_cell.length_b   1.000
_cell.length_c   1.000
_cell.angle_alpha   90.00
_cell.angle_beta   90.00
_cell.angle_gamma   90.00
#
_symmetry.space_group_name_H-M   'P 1'
#
loop_
_entity.id
_entity.type
_entity.pdbx_description
1 polymer ?
#
loop_
_entity_poly.entity_id
_entity_poly.type
_entity_poly.pdbx_seq_one_letter_code
_entity_poly.pdbx_strand_id
1 'polypeptide(L)'
;MGTPDFSVDHEALEECGRKLDRAGDDLAAAGSGLECLGEFTAARVGDYGVAAAAADFFASWRDERLLDVEALHELADKVRRSAANYREADRAVAGALTRQRW
;
A
#
# COMPACT_ATOMS: atom_id res chain seq x y z
N MET A 1 -27.04 -17.05 -25.41
CA MET A 1 -26.59 -15.86 -24.66
C MET A 1 -25.69 -16.39 -23.56
N GLY A 2 -24.37 -16.31 -23.72
CA GLY A 2 -23.46 -16.70 -22.66
C GLY A 2 -23.63 -15.72 -21.51
N THR A 3 -23.87 -16.23 -20.30
CA THR A 3 -23.75 -15.41 -19.09
C THR A 3 -22.38 -14.73 -19.10
N PRO A 4 -22.28 -13.42 -18.87
CA PRO A 4 -20.98 -12.80 -18.68
C PRO A 4 -20.24 -13.59 -17.59
N ASP A 5 -19.08 -14.11 -17.95
CA ASP A 5 -18.19 -14.79 -17.02
C ASP A 5 -17.69 -13.72 -16.05
N PHE A 6 -18.33 -13.62 -14.89
CA PHE A 6 -17.85 -12.78 -13.78
C PHE A 6 -16.66 -13.47 -13.10
N SER A 7 -15.64 -13.81 -13.89
CA SER A 7 -14.39 -14.37 -13.39
C SER A 7 -13.48 -13.20 -13.03
N VAL A 8 -13.23 -13.04 -11.73
CA VAL A 8 -12.20 -12.13 -11.23
C VAL A 8 -10.91 -12.91 -11.09
N ASP A 9 -9.84 -12.37 -11.69
CA ASP A 9 -8.50 -12.91 -11.51
C ASP A 9 -7.99 -12.61 -10.09
N HIS A 10 -8.27 -13.55 -9.18
CA HIS A 10 -7.88 -13.44 -7.79
C HIS A 10 -6.36 -13.54 -7.59
N GLU A 11 -5.61 -14.16 -8.51
CA GLU A 11 -4.15 -14.20 -8.46
C GLU A 11 -3.56 -12.82 -8.77
N ALA A 12 -4.10 -12.14 -9.79
CA ALA A 12 -3.73 -10.77 -10.11
C ALA A 12 -4.05 -9.81 -8.95
N LEU A 13 -5.17 -9.98 -8.27
CA LEU A 13 -5.49 -9.19 -7.07
C LEU A 13 -4.51 -9.47 -5.92
N GLU A 14 -4.16 -10.74 -5.66
CA GLU A 14 -3.14 -11.08 -4.65
C GLU A 14 -1.77 -10.47 -4.99
N GLU A 15 -1.38 -10.46 -6.27
CA GLU A 15 -0.16 -9.81 -6.73
C GLU A 15 -0.20 -8.28 -6.54
N CYS A 16 -1.33 -7.64 -6.87
CA CYS A 16 -1.53 -6.22 -6.62
C CYS A 16 -1.42 -5.88 -5.12
N GLY A 17 -2.01 -6.69 -4.24
CA GLY A 17 -1.85 -6.53 -2.79
C GLY A 17 -0.38 -6.59 -2.36
N ARG A 18 0.40 -7.54 -2.88
CA ARG A 18 1.85 -7.63 -2.60
C ARG A 18 2.63 -6.41 -3.10
N LYS A 19 2.28 -5.87 -4.28
CA LYS A 19 2.92 -4.67 -4.83
C LYS A 19 2.65 -3.43 -3.98
N LEU A 20 1.43 -3.28 -3.48
CA LEU A 20 1.03 -2.20 -2.59
C LEU A 20 1.77 -2.28 -1.25
N ASP A 21 1.84 -3.46 -0.64
CA ASP A 21 2.62 -3.66 0.59
C ASP A 21 4.08 -3.26 0.40
N ARG A 22 4.69 -3.74 -0.68
CA ARG A 22 6.08 -3.42 -1.00
C ARG A 22 6.29 -1.92 -1.22
N ALA A 23 5.35 -1.23 -1.87
CA ALA A 23 5.42 0.21 -2.03
C ALA A 23 5.37 0.94 -0.68
N GLY A 24 4.54 0.46 0.27
CA GLY A 24 4.53 0.97 1.64
C GLY A 24 5.87 0.75 2.34
N ASP A 25 6.46 -0.44 2.22
CA ASP A 25 7.77 -0.76 2.81
C ASP A 25 8.91 0.08 2.22
N ASP A 26 8.92 0.25 0.89
CA ASP A 26 9.92 1.08 0.19
C ASP A 26 9.81 2.55 0.62
N LEU A 27 8.59 3.07 0.79
CA LEU A 27 8.34 4.42 1.29
C LEU A 27 8.72 4.58 2.78
N ALA A 28 8.49 3.53 3.59
CA ALA A 28 8.94 3.48 4.97
C ALA A 28 10.48 3.55 5.08
N ALA A 29 11.18 2.80 4.21
CA ALA A 29 12.64 2.77 4.14
C ALA A 29 13.24 4.09 3.66
N ALA A 30 12.64 4.75 2.66
CA ALA A 30 13.07 6.06 2.18
C ALA A 30 13.09 7.13 3.30
N GLY A 31 12.11 7.07 4.21
CA GLY A 31 12.07 7.83 5.46
C GLY A 31 13.32 7.76 6.29
N SER A 32 13.77 6.53 6.57
CA SER A 32 14.91 6.27 7.44
C SER A 32 16.21 6.86 6.87
N GLY A 33 16.35 6.87 5.54
CA GLY A 33 17.50 7.49 4.87
C GLY A 33 17.51 9.02 4.99
N LEU A 34 16.35 9.67 4.89
CA LEU A 34 16.21 11.12 4.97
C LEU A 34 16.31 11.67 6.39
N GLU A 35 15.80 10.95 7.39
CA GLU A 35 15.99 11.31 8.81
C GLU A 35 17.47 11.26 9.21
N CYS A 36 18.27 10.40 8.57
CA CYS A 36 19.72 10.32 8.75
C CYS A 36 20.47 11.53 8.16
N LEU A 37 19.84 12.32 7.27
CA LEU A 37 20.38 13.59 6.76
C LEU A 37 20.20 14.76 7.74
N GLY A 38 19.58 14.50 8.90
CA GLY A 38 19.07 15.44 9.90
C GLY A 38 20.09 16.31 10.66
N GLU A 39 21.12 16.84 10.01
CA GLU A 39 21.97 17.88 10.60
C GLU A 39 21.89 19.20 9.83
N PHE A 40 20.69 19.68 9.50
CA PHE A 40 20.50 21.06 9.05
C PHE A 40 20.49 22.02 10.24
N THR A 41 21.58 22.05 11.01
CA THR A 41 21.73 22.97 12.15
C THR A 41 22.11 24.36 11.67
N ALA A 42 21.73 25.41 12.40
CA ALA A 42 22.18 26.78 12.11
C ALA A 42 23.71 26.89 12.05
N ALA A 43 24.43 26.04 12.79
CA ALA A 43 25.88 25.93 12.74
C ALA A 43 26.42 25.44 11.38
N ARG A 44 25.61 24.72 10.60
CA ARG A 44 25.99 24.10 9.32
C ARG A 44 25.46 24.85 8.10
N VAL A 45 24.32 25.53 8.22
CA VAL A 45 23.68 26.27 7.09
C VAL A 45 23.67 27.80 7.25
N GLY A 46 24.15 28.30 8.39
CA GLY A 46 24.09 29.73 8.72
C GLY A 46 22.67 30.19 9.11
N ASP A 47 22.59 31.36 9.74
CA ASP A 47 21.35 31.93 10.26
C ASP A 47 20.60 32.75 9.19
N TYR A 48 20.21 32.08 8.11
CA TYR A 48 19.42 32.65 7.01
C TYR A 48 17.98 32.09 6.97
N GLY A 49 17.51 31.52 8.08
CA GLY A 49 16.21 30.84 8.15
C GLY A 49 16.15 29.47 7.45
N VAL A 50 17.25 29.03 6.81
CA VAL A 50 17.34 27.74 6.09
C VAL A 50 17.10 26.55 7.02
N ALA A 51 17.58 26.61 8.26
CA ALA A 51 17.34 25.56 9.25
C ALA A 51 15.85 25.42 9.60
N ALA A 52 15.12 26.54 9.73
CA ALA A 52 13.69 26.53 10.03
C ALA A 52 12.88 26.01 8.84
N ALA A 53 13.15 26.50 7.63
CA ALA A 53 12.49 26.03 6.41
C ALA A 53 12.75 24.54 6.15
N ALA A 54 13.97 24.07 6.40
CA ALA A 54 14.30 22.65 6.31
C ALA A 54 13.52 21.82 7.34
N ALA A 55 13.47 22.27 8.61
CA ALA A 55 12.72 21.59 9.65
C ALA A 55 11.21 21.47 9.31
N ASP A 56 10.60 22.54 8.83
CA ASP A 56 9.18 22.56 8.44
C ASP A 56 8.90 21.63 7.26
N PHE A 57 9.79 21.62 6.25
CA PHE A 57 9.72 20.70 5.13
C PHE A 57 9.81 19.24 5.61
N PHE A 58 10.82 18.89 6.42
CA PHE A 58 11.01 17.52 6.88
C PHE A 58 9.87 17.05 7.79
N ALA A 59 9.33 17.92 8.62
CA ALA A 59 8.15 17.61 9.43
C ALA A 59 6.94 17.30 8.55
N SER A 60 6.59 18.20 7.62
CA SER A 60 5.45 18.03 6.72
C SER A 60 5.60 16.79 5.85
N TRP A 61 6.80 16.58 5.29
CA TRP A 61 7.11 15.41 4.48
C TRP A 61 7.01 14.11 5.27
N ARG A 62 7.49 14.08 6.52
CA ARG A 62 7.39 12.88 7.37
C ARG A 62 5.93 12.54 7.66
N ASP A 63 5.11 13.53 7.99
CA ASP A 63 3.70 13.34 8.31
C ASP A 63 2.93 12.80 7.09
N GLU A 64 3.12 13.39 5.91
CA GLU A 64 2.53 12.91 4.65
C GLU A 64 3.01 11.50 4.30
N ARG A 65 4.31 11.23 4.43
CA ARG A 65 4.88 9.90 4.18
C ARG A 65 4.27 8.83 5.08
N LEU A 66 4.09 9.11 6.37
CA LEU A 66 3.49 8.14 7.30
C LEU A 66 2.03 7.85 6.93
N LEU A 67 1.28 8.89 6.54
CA LEU A 67 -0.08 8.74 6.02
C LEU A 67 -0.12 7.82 4.78
N ASP A 68 0.78 8.06 3.82
CA ASP A 68 0.86 7.27 2.59
C ASP A 68 1.25 5.81 2.85
N VAL A 69 2.20 5.55 3.75
CA VAL A 69 2.58 4.19 4.17
C VAL A 69 1.35 3.44 4.73
N GLU A 70 0.62 4.07 5.66
CA GLU A 70 -0.58 3.48 6.24
C GLU A 70 -1.66 3.21 5.18
N ALA A 71 -1.90 4.17 4.28
CA ALA A 71 -2.88 4.02 3.22
C ALA A 71 -2.52 2.88 2.24
N LEU A 72 -1.24 2.71 1.91
CA LEU A 72 -0.77 1.64 1.03
C LEU A 72 -0.96 0.26 1.66
N HIS A 73 -0.58 0.08 2.93
CA HIS A 73 -0.80 -1.16 3.66
C HIS A 73 -2.29 -1.46 3.84
N GLU A 74 -3.11 -0.45 4.16
CA GLU A 74 -4.56 -0.63 4.29
C GLU A 74 -5.21 -1.04 2.96
N LEU A 75 -4.78 -0.43 1.84
CA LEU A 75 -5.26 -0.79 0.51
C LEU A 75 -4.83 -2.21 0.14
N ALA A 76 -3.59 -2.60 0.44
CA ALA A 76 -3.10 -3.95 0.24
C ALA A 76 -3.98 -4.98 0.98
N ASP A 77 -4.32 -4.71 2.24
CA ASP A 77 -5.22 -5.55 3.04
C ASP A 77 -6.63 -5.64 2.47
N LYS A 78 -7.18 -4.53 1.99
CA LYS A 78 -8.49 -4.51 1.32
C LYS A 78 -8.46 -5.34 0.04
N VAL A 79 -7.42 -5.22 -0.78
CA VAL A 79 -7.26 -5.97 -2.02
C VAL A 79 -7.11 -7.48 -1.75
N ARG A 80 -6.29 -7.87 -0.78
CA ARG A 80 -6.13 -9.28 -0.37
C ARG A 80 -7.44 -9.89 0.13
N ARG A 81 -8.20 -9.16 0.95
CA ARG A 81 -9.53 -9.59 1.40
C ARG A 81 -10.50 -9.78 0.24
N SER A 82 -10.52 -8.85 -0.71
CA SER A 82 -11.34 -8.99 -1.92
C SER A 82 -10.95 -10.23 -2.73
N ALA A 83 -9.65 -10.48 -2.93
CA ALA A 83 -9.18 -11.68 -3.63
C ALA A 83 -9.63 -12.99 -2.95
N ALA A 84 -9.53 -13.04 -1.61
CA ALA A 84 -9.98 -14.18 -0.82
C ALA A 84 -11.50 -14.40 -0.95
N ASN A 85 -12.28 -13.33 -0.89
CA ASN A 85 -13.74 -13.40 -1.05
C ASN A 85 -14.15 -13.93 -2.43
N TYR A 86 -13.48 -13.49 -3.51
CA TYR A 86 -13.73 -14.01 -4.86
C TYR A 86 -13.39 -15.50 -4.96
N ARG A 87 -12.22 -15.91 -4.45
CA ARG A 87 -11.81 -17.32 -4.45
C ARG A 87 -12.78 -18.21 -3.67
N GLU A 88 -13.34 -17.73 -2.57
CA GLU A 88 -14.35 -18.46 -1.79
C GLU A 88 -15.68 -18.56 -2.55
N ALA A 89 -16.14 -17.46 -3.16
CA ALA A 89 -17.35 -17.45 -3.98
C ALA A 89 -17.25 -18.43 -5.16
N ASP A 90 -16.12 -18.44 -5.87
CA ASP A 90 -15.87 -19.37 -6.99
C ASP A 90 -15.95 -20.84 -6.54
N ARG A 91 -15.34 -21.16 -5.39
CA ARG A 91 -15.40 -22.53 -4.82
C ARG A 91 -16.82 -22.92 -4.43
N ALA A 92 -17.60 -21.99 -3.86
CA ALA A 92 -18.98 -22.25 -3.48
C ALA A 92 -19.87 -22.53 -4.71
N VAL A 93 -19.71 -21.74 -5.78
CA VAL A 93 -20.42 -21.93 -7.05
C VAL A 93 -20.03 -23.28 -7.69
N ALA A 94 -18.73 -23.58 -7.79
CA ALA A 94 -18.26 -24.86 -8.32
C ALA A 94 -18.82 -26.05 -7.53
N GLY A 95 -18.81 -25.98 -6.19
CA GLY A 95 -19.39 -27.02 -5.33
C GLY A 95 -20.91 -27.18 -5.50
N ALA A 96 -21.65 -26.08 -5.69
CA ALA A 96 -23.09 -26.12 -5.95
C ALA A 96 -23.41 -26.78 -7.30
N LEU A 97 -22.67 -26.43 -8.35
CA LEU A 97 -22.82 -27.04 -9.68
C LEU A 97 -22.50 -28.54 -9.65
N THR A 98 -21.52 -28.96 -8.86
CA THR A 98 -21.16 -30.38 -8.71
C THR A 98 -22.27 -31.19 -8.02
N ARG A 99 -22.98 -30.60 -7.05
CA ARG A 99 -24.08 -31.25 -6.33
C ARG A 99 -25.38 -31.38 -7.13
N GLN A 100 -25.65 -30.49 -8.08
CA GLN A 100 -26.85 -30.58 -8.94
C GLN A 100 -26.74 -31.64 -10.04
N ARG A 101 -25.56 -32.24 -10.24
CA ARG A 101 -25.27 -33.15 -11.34
C ARG A 101 -25.44 -34.64 -10.98
N TRP A 102 -25.98 -34.92 -9.79
CA TRP A 102 -26.30 -36.22 -9.21
C TRP A 102 -27.68 -36.17 -8.55
#